data_AF-A0A961AKJ1-F1
#
_entry.id   AF-A0A961AKJ1-F1
#
_cell.length_a   1.000
_cell.length_b   1.000
_cell.length_c   1.000
_cell.angle_alpha   90.00
_cell.angle_beta   90.00
_cell.angle_gamma   90.00
#
_symmetry.space_group_name_H-M   'P 1'
#
loop_
_entity.id
_entity.type
_entity.pdbx_description
1 polymer ?
#
loop_
_entity_poly.entity_id
_entity_poly.type
_entity_poly.pdbx_seq_one_letter_code
_entity_poly.pdbx_strand_id
1 'polypeptide(L)'
;MKIVCLLVGVLLSTSSTFAAEDKPLLNDSELPLLAAPDFNGPLDAAFSVAKGKWTPEGGELHVLDLPEQKHIPVLHHKVGLESAVIEVEFYLEGPGSFLVGCDSDKHIGRVVINAAGLSIAEDSVKPSHT
;
A
#
# COMPACT_ATOMS: atom_id res chain seq x y z
N MET A 1 -17.83 -67.05 -2.34
CA MET A 1 -18.14 -65.68 -2.81
C MET A 1 -18.91 -64.94 -1.74
N LYS A 2 -18.29 -63.95 -1.08
CA LYS A 2 -18.96 -62.91 -0.31
C LYS A 2 -18.15 -61.63 -0.52
N ILE A 3 -18.66 -60.75 -1.38
CA ILE A 3 -18.08 -59.43 -1.65
C ILE A 3 -18.57 -58.52 -0.51
N VAL A 4 -17.65 -58.08 0.34
CA VAL A 4 -17.91 -57.02 1.30
C VAL A 4 -17.54 -55.70 0.62
N CYS A 5 -18.55 -54.96 0.19
CA CYS A 5 -18.38 -53.58 -0.28
C CYS A 5 -18.11 -52.68 0.94
N LEU A 6 -16.86 -52.26 1.11
CA LEU A 6 -16.49 -51.22 2.06
C LEU A 6 -16.73 -49.86 1.39
N LEU A 7 -17.84 -49.20 1.73
CA LEU A 7 -18.11 -47.81 1.36
C LEU A 7 -17.25 -46.90 2.24
N VAL A 8 -16.17 -46.37 1.67
CA VAL A 8 -15.38 -45.29 2.29
C VAL A 8 -16.08 -43.96 1.96
N GLY A 9 -16.82 -43.42 2.94
CA GLY A 9 -17.39 -42.09 2.85
C GLY A 9 -16.30 -41.03 3.03
N VAL A 10 -15.99 -40.30 1.96
CA VAL A 10 -15.15 -39.09 2.03
C VAL A 10 -16.01 -37.97 2.60
N LEU A 11 -15.77 -37.58 3.86
CA LEU A 11 -16.28 -36.32 4.40
C LEU A 11 -15.47 -35.18 3.75
N LEU A 12 -16.08 -34.46 2.80
CA LEU A 12 -15.58 -33.15 2.39
C LEU A 12 -15.92 -32.14 3.48
N SER A 13 -14.94 -31.82 4.32
CA SER A 13 -15.00 -30.65 5.19
C SER A 13 -14.94 -29.40 4.32
N THR A 14 -16.10 -28.81 3.99
CA THR A 14 -16.16 -27.46 3.46
C THR A 14 -15.80 -26.51 4.58
N SER A 15 -14.52 -26.14 4.67
CA SER A 15 -14.10 -25.00 5.48
C SER A 15 -14.72 -23.76 4.87
N SER A 16 -15.87 -23.33 5.40
CA SER A 16 -16.35 -21.98 5.20
C SER A 16 -15.34 -21.05 5.84
N THR A 17 -14.38 -20.57 5.07
CA THR A 17 -13.67 -19.34 5.39
C THR A 17 -14.72 -18.25 5.46
N PHE A 18 -15.09 -17.85 6.68
CA PHE A 18 -15.76 -16.59 6.90
C PHE A 18 -14.81 -15.52 6.36
N ALA A 19 -15.12 -14.98 5.17
CA ALA A 19 -14.57 -13.70 4.77
C ALA A 19 -14.96 -12.73 5.88
N ALA A 20 -13.96 -12.10 6.51
CA ALA A 20 -14.22 -11.02 7.44
C ALA A 20 -15.11 -10.01 6.71
N GLU A 21 -16.18 -9.59 7.36
CA GLU A 21 -17.06 -8.54 6.87
C GLU A 21 -16.19 -7.33 6.47
N ASP A 22 -16.36 -6.79 5.26
CA ASP A 22 -15.68 -5.60 4.71
C ASP A 22 -16.06 -4.31 5.49
N LYS A 23 -16.10 -4.37 6.82
CA LYS A 23 -16.21 -3.17 7.64
C LYS A 23 -14.86 -2.45 7.55
N PRO A 24 -14.81 -1.18 7.13
CA PRO A 24 -13.58 -0.40 7.15
C PRO A 24 -12.96 -0.46 8.55
N LEU A 25 -11.69 -0.86 8.63
CA LEU A 25 -10.98 -1.13 9.88
C LEU A 25 -10.98 0.05 10.89
N LEU A 26 -11.28 1.26 10.41
CA LEU A 26 -11.16 2.51 11.15
C LEU A 26 -12.43 3.35 11.25
N ASN A 27 -13.50 3.04 10.49
CA ASN A 27 -14.66 3.93 10.40
C ASN A 27 -15.99 3.18 10.57
N ASP A 28 -16.95 3.82 11.25
CA ASP A 28 -18.31 3.30 11.42
C ASP A 28 -19.23 3.57 10.23
N SER A 29 -18.75 4.33 9.25
CA SER A 29 -19.44 4.64 7.99
C SER A 29 -18.45 4.66 6.82
N GLU A 30 -18.96 4.44 5.61
CA GLU A 30 -18.18 4.59 4.38
C GLU A 30 -17.65 6.02 4.25
N LEU A 31 -16.36 6.17 3.94
CA LEU A 31 -15.74 7.46 3.70
C LEU A 31 -15.87 7.85 2.21
N PRO A 32 -15.99 9.13 1.88
CA PRO A 32 -15.94 9.58 0.49
C PRO A 32 -14.62 9.14 -0.17
N LEU A 33 -14.72 8.46 -1.32
CA LEU A 33 -13.54 8.09 -2.09
C LEU A 33 -12.88 9.33 -2.68
N LEU A 34 -11.64 9.61 -2.27
CA LEU A 34 -10.87 10.74 -2.78
C LEU A 34 -10.12 10.39 -4.07
N ALA A 35 -9.48 9.22 -4.12
CA ALA A 35 -8.76 8.71 -5.29
C ALA A 35 -8.57 7.20 -5.19
N ALA A 36 -8.67 6.50 -6.32
CA ALA A 36 -8.34 5.08 -6.48
C ALA A 36 -7.72 4.85 -7.86
N PRO A 37 -6.44 5.20 -8.06
CA PRO A 37 -5.76 4.98 -9.34
C PRO A 37 -5.67 3.48 -9.64
N ASP A 38 -5.99 3.09 -10.87
CA ASP A 38 -6.01 1.68 -11.28
C ASP A 38 -4.71 1.21 -11.94
N PHE A 39 -3.80 2.13 -12.26
CA PHE A 39 -2.51 1.90 -12.94
C PHE A 39 -2.59 1.06 -14.23
N ASN A 40 -3.73 1.05 -14.92
CA ASN A 40 -3.90 0.38 -16.21
C ASN A 40 -3.41 1.23 -17.40
N GLY A 41 -3.16 2.52 -17.16
CA GLY A 41 -2.67 3.47 -18.15
C GLY A 41 -1.60 4.39 -17.59
N PRO A 42 -1.07 5.31 -18.42
CA PRO A 42 -0.07 6.28 -17.97
C PRO A 42 -0.57 7.11 -16.78
N LEU A 43 0.37 7.53 -15.91
CA LEU A 43 0.07 8.46 -14.84
C LEU A 43 -0.51 9.75 -15.42
N ASP A 44 -1.65 10.19 -14.90
CA ASP A 44 -2.30 11.42 -15.32
C ASP A 44 -1.75 12.66 -14.58
N ALA A 45 -2.39 13.81 -14.79
CA ALA A 45 -1.96 15.08 -14.19
C ALA A 45 -2.13 15.16 -12.66
N ALA A 46 -2.87 14.23 -12.04
CA ALA A 46 -2.97 14.13 -10.59
C ALA A 46 -1.65 13.71 -9.97
N PHE A 47 -0.75 13.10 -10.75
CA PHE A 47 0.57 12.70 -10.28
C PHE A 47 1.65 13.73 -10.62
N SER A 48 2.74 13.71 -9.84
CA SER A 48 3.96 14.46 -10.10
C SER A 48 5.18 13.66 -9.67
N VAL A 49 5.96 13.21 -10.65
CA VAL A 49 7.23 12.51 -10.42
C VAL A 49 8.29 13.53 -10.01
N ALA A 50 8.80 13.44 -8.79
CA ALA A 50 9.91 14.26 -8.33
C ALA A 50 11.27 13.55 -8.47
N LYS A 51 11.30 12.24 -8.23
CA LYS A 51 12.51 11.38 -8.29
C LYS A 51 12.18 9.95 -8.71
N GLY A 52 13.19 9.24 -9.20
CA GLY A 52 13.10 7.86 -9.70
C GLY A 52 12.35 7.77 -11.03
N LYS A 53 12.04 6.53 -11.41
CA LYS A 53 11.14 6.23 -12.54
C LYS A 53 9.96 5.43 -12.02
N TRP A 54 8.76 5.85 -12.42
CA TRP A 54 7.48 5.27 -12.02
C TRP A 54 6.76 4.81 -13.28
N THR A 55 6.44 3.52 -13.37
CA THR A 55 5.87 2.90 -14.57
C THR A 55 4.61 2.13 -14.18
N PRO A 56 3.41 2.65 -14.51
CA PRO A 56 2.17 1.88 -14.43
C PRO A 56 2.18 0.75 -15.45
N GLU A 57 1.91 -0.47 -15.01
CA GLU A 57 1.81 -1.65 -15.88
C GLU A 57 0.89 -2.69 -15.25
N GLY A 58 -0.11 -3.17 -15.99
CA GLY A 58 -0.92 -4.33 -15.59
C GLY A 58 -1.71 -4.16 -14.28
N GLY A 59 -2.01 -2.92 -13.87
CA GLY A 59 -2.70 -2.64 -12.61
C GLY A 59 -1.75 -2.34 -11.44
N GLU A 60 -0.44 -2.40 -11.66
CA GLU A 60 0.59 -2.16 -10.66
C GLU A 60 1.42 -0.92 -11.00
N LEU A 61 2.06 -0.35 -9.99
CA LEU A 61 2.98 0.78 -10.16
C LEU A 61 4.41 0.34 -9.82
N HIS A 62 5.24 0.16 -10.84
CA HIS A 62 6.63 -0.23 -10.67
C HIS A 62 7.53 0.99 -10.42
N VAL A 63 8.48 0.82 -9.50
CA VAL A 63 9.44 1.85 -9.10
C VAL A 63 10.85 1.40 -9.43
N LEU A 64 11.61 2.27 -10.08
CA LEU A 64 13.03 2.12 -10.28
C LEU A 64 13.77 3.28 -9.60
N ASP A 65 14.66 2.94 -8.67
CA ASP A 65 15.63 3.87 -8.11
C ASP A 65 16.71 4.22 -9.15
N LEU A 66 17.04 5.50 -9.23
CA LEU A 66 17.99 6.08 -10.17
C LEU A 66 19.15 6.68 -9.36
N PRO A 67 20.23 5.91 -9.10
CA PRO A 67 21.30 6.30 -8.18
C PRO A 67 21.94 7.66 -8.47
N GLU A 68 21.98 8.06 -9.75
CA GLU A 68 22.47 9.37 -10.19
C GLU A 68 21.70 10.56 -9.60
N GLN A 69 20.45 10.35 -9.15
CA GLN A 69 19.62 11.38 -8.53
C GLN A 69 19.96 11.60 -7.05
N LYS A 70 20.78 10.72 -6.44
CA LYS A 70 21.26 10.79 -5.04
C LYS A 70 20.13 11.00 -4.02
N HIS A 71 18.95 10.50 -4.33
CA HIS A 71 17.74 10.64 -3.53
C HIS A 71 16.81 9.46 -3.87
N ILE A 72 16.05 9.00 -2.89
CA ILE A 72 15.04 7.95 -3.09
C ILE A 72 14.00 8.36 -4.15
N PRO A 73 13.34 7.42 -4.82
CA PRO A 73 12.17 7.69 -5.67
C PRO A 73 11.07 8.42 -4.89
N VAL A 74 10.47 9.43 -5.52
CA VAL A 74 9.39 10.22 -4.94
C VAL A 74 8.35 10.52 -6.01
N LEU A 75 7.11 10.14 -5.71
CA LEU A 75 5.91 10.41 -6.49
C LEU A 75 4.88 11.09 -5.60
N HIS A 76 4.37 12.24 -6.04
CA HIS A 76 3.28 12.91 -5.35
C HIS A 76 1.95 12.65 -6.06
N HIS A 77 0.92 12.33 -5.29
CA HIS A 77 -0.47 12.41 -5.73
C HIS A 77 -1.06 13.73 -5.22
N LYS A 78 -1.58 14.57 -6.11
CA LYS A 78 -2.06 15.95 -5.81
C LYS A 78 -3.47 15.97 -5.21
N VAL A 79 -3.82 14.93 -4.45
CA VAL A 79 -5.10 14.89 -3.74
C VAL A 79 -4.93 15.61 -2.41
N GLY A 80 -5.91 16.45 -2.04
CA GLY A 80 -5.91 17.09 -0.74
C GLY A 80 -6.22 16.07 0.35
N LEU A 81 -5.40 16.03 1.40
CA LEU A 81 -5.59 15.19 2.58
C LEU A 81 -5.69 16.08 3.83
N GLU A 82 -6.74 15.87 4.63
CA GLU A 82 -6.90 16.50 5.95
C GLU A 82 -7.06 15.41 7.02
N SER A 83 -8.08 14.57 6.86
CA SER A 83 -8.31 13.35 7.62
C SER A 83 -8.72 12.27 6.63
N ALA A 84 -7.86 11.29 6.42
CA ALA A 84 -8.03 10.30 5.35
C ALA A 84 -7.50 8.93 5.76
N VAL A 85 -8.02 7.91 5.08
CA VAL A 85 -7.46 6.57 5.08
C VAL A 85 -6.77 6.36 3.73
N ILE A 86 -5.55 5.84 3.75
CA ILE A 86 -4.82 5.43 2.55
C ILE A 86 -4.69 3.92 2.62
N GLU A 87 -5.27 3.24 1.64
CA GLU A 87 -5.15 1.80 1.46
C GLU A 87 -4.21 1.54 0.28
N VAL A 88 -3.20 0.72 0.50
CA VAL A 88 -2.20 0.40 -0.51
C VAL A 88 -1.58 -0.97 -0.23
N GLU A 89 -1.42 -1.75 -1.28
CA GLU A 89 -0.61 -2.96 -1.28
C GLU A 89 0.75 -2.63 -1.89
N PHE A 90 1.82 -3.19 -1.33
CA PHE A 90 3.16 -2.95 -1.82
C PHE A 90 4.00 -4.22 -1.73
N TYR A 91 4.99 -4.31 -2.62
CA TYR A 91 6.01 -5.34 -2.60
C TYR A 91 7.39 -4.68 -2.67
N LEU A 92 8.32 -5.15 -1.84
CA LEU A 92 9.71 -4.69 -1.83
C LEU A 92 10.61 -5.83 -2.33
N GLU A 93 11.30 -5.59 -3.45
CA GLU A 93 12.34 -6.50 -3.93
C GLU A 93 13.64 -6.24 -3.16
N GLY A 94 13.86 -7.00 -2.10
CA GLY A 94 15.07 -6.94 -1.29
C GLY A 94 15.03 -5.90 -0.15
N PRO A 95 16.20 -5.57 0.44
CA PRO A 95 16.26 -4.63 1.55
C PRO A 95 15.85 -3.22 1.12
N GLY A 96 14.97 -2.58 1.88
CA GLY A 96 14.50 -1.23 1.56
C GLY A 96 13.45 -0.72 2.54
N SER A 97 12.81 0.38 2.19
CA SER A 97 11.67 0.94 2.93
C SER A 97 10.62 1.45 1.95
N PHE A 98 9.36 1.24 2.29
CA PHE A 98 8.21 1.86 1.64
C PHE A 98 7.71 3.00 2.52
N LEU A 99 7.47 4.18 1.92
CA LEU A 99 7.10 5.38 2.66
C LEU A 99 5.80 5.96 2.08
N VAL A 100 4.83 6.22 2.94
CA VAL A 100 3.62 7.00 2.61
C VAL A 100 3.71 8.32 3.37
N GLY A 101 3.89 9.41 2.63
CA GLY A 101 4.05 10.76 3.18
C GLY A 101 2.79 11.61 3.05
N CYS A 102 2.52 12.41 4.08
CA CYS A 102 1.63 13.55 4.00
C CYS A 102 2.49 14.80 3.83
N ASP A 103 2.56 15.30 2.60
CA ASP A 103 3.45 16.39 2.20
C ASP A 103 2.65 17.63 1.83
N SER A 104 3.20 18.79 2.17
CA SER A 104 2.80 20.09 1.64
C SER A 104 4.05 20.77 1.06
N ASP A 105 4.31 22.04 1.35
CA ASP A 105 5.57 22.71 0.99
C ASP A 105 6.81 22.04 1.64
N LYS A 106 6.59 21.17 2.64
CA LYS A 106 7.57 20.30 3.30
C LYS A 106 6.90 18.99 3.76
N HIS A 107 7.70 17.99 4.12
CA HIS A 107 7.21 16.79 4.80
C HIS A 107 6.54 17.17 6.13
N ILE A 108 5.29 16.75 6.34
CA ILE A 108 4.57 16.94 7.61
C ILE A 108 4.76 15.71 8.49
N GLY A 109 4.59 14.53 7.89
CA GLY A 109 4.89 13.25 8.51
C GLY A 109 4.80 12.09 7.51
N ARG A 110 5.40 10.95 7.88
CA ARG A 110 5.49 9.77 7.03
C ARG A 110 5.23 8.51 7.82
N VAL A 111 4.49 7.58 7.22
CA VAL A 111 4.51 6.18 7.62
C VAL A 111 5.70 5.54 6.92
N VAL A 112 6.59 4.92 7.69
CA VAL A 112 7.79 4.23 7.18
C VAL A 112 7.64 2.75 7.48
N ILE A 113 7.70 1.93 6.43
CA ILE A 113 7.59 0.48 6.53
C ILE A 113 8.85 -0.15 5.97
N ASN A 114 9.48 -1.03 6.74
CA ASN A 114 10.65 -1.78 6.31
C ASN A 114 10.67 -3.18 6.95
N ALA A 115 11.71 -3.97 6.69
CA ALA A 115 11.83 -5.33 7.21
C ALA A 115 11.84 -5.42 8.75
N ALA A 116 12.16 -4.34 9.46
CA ALA A 116 12.15 -4.30 10.93
C ALA A 116 10.76 -3.95 11.51
N GLY A 117 9.85 -3.40 10.70
CA GLY A 117 8.49 -3.07 11.12
C GLY A 117 7.97 -1.76 10.51
N LEU A 118 7.03 -1.15 11.24
CA LEU A 118 6.35 0.10 10.87
C LEU A 118 6.65 1.17 11.92
N SER A 119 6.94 2.39 11.48
CA SER A 119 7.04 3.58 12.34
C SER A 119 6.37 4.79 11.70
N ILE A 120 6.06 5.79 12.53
CA ILE A 120 5.56 7.10 12.10
C ILE A 120 6.66 8.13 12.41
N ALA A 121 7.08 8.85 11.38
CA ALA A 121 8.02 9.97 11.50
C ALA A 121 7.24 11.29 11.44
N GLU A 122 7.34 12.12 12.48
CA GLU A 122 6.84 13.49 12.49
C GLU A 122 7.95 14.43 12.00
N ASP A 123 7.88 14.86 10.74
CA ASP A 123 8.93 15.65 10.09
C ASP A 123 8.73 17.17 10.27
N SER A 124 7.58 17.57 10.81
CA SER A 124 7.18 18.97 10.96
C SER A 124 7.79 19.66 12.18
N VAL A 125 8.29 18.90 13.16
CA VAL A 125 8.99 19.43 14.35
C VAL A 125 10.50 19.52 14.12
N LYS A 126 11.06 20.70 14.43
CA LYS A 126 12.51 20.90 14.49
C LYS A 126 13.08 19.95 15.56
N PRO A 127 14.22 19.25 15.32
CA PRO A 127 14.85 18.45 16.37
C PRO A 127 15.03 19.30 17.62
N SER A 128 14.43 18.90 18.74
CA SER A 128 14.52 19.66 20.00
C SER A 128 15.91 19.57 20.64
N HIS A 129 16.76 18.65 20.16
CA HIS A 129 18.13 18.48 20.62
C HIS A 129 19.06 18.14 19.44
N THR A 130 20.26 18.72 19.46
CA THR A 130 21.40 18.44 18.56
C THR A 130 22.55 17.88 19.39
#